data_AF-A0A2V6CDH9-F1
#
_entry.id   AF-A0A2V6CDH9-F1
#
_cell.length_a   1.000
_cell.length_b   1.000
_cell.length_c   1.000
_cell.angle_alpha   90.00
_cell.angle_beta   90.00
_cell.angle_gamma   90.00
#
_symmetry.space_group_name_H-M   'P 1'
#
loop_
_entity.id
_entity.type
_entity.pdbx_description
1 polymer ?
#
loop_
_entity_poly.entity_id
_entity_poly.type
_entity_poly.pdbx_seq_one_letter_code
_entity_poly.pdbx_strand_id
1 'polypeptide(L)'
;KRLDAAHREIRNVIGVGDWPLLTAQQIHSNKIAVADEIGPALRADRGPRGAASLPGREFPGCDGLITSQPGIALGIYVADCCAVYLIDLQTPAIGLVHSGKRGTATGVVSNAIGQMIDRFGSDPENMIVQLSPCIRPPHYEKSPGNVARLA
;
A
#
# COMPACT_ATOMS: atom_id res chain seq x y z
N LYS A 1 9.68 16.93 -2.57
CA LYS A 1 10.52 15.77 -2.18
C LYS A 1 11.38 15.34 -3.36
N ARG A 2 12.54 14.72 -3.11
CA ARG A 2 13.57 14.39 -4.12
C ARG A 2 13.08 13.49 -5.28
N LEU A 3 11.95 12.81 -5.12
CA LEU A 3 11.41 11.85 -6.10
C LEU A 3 10.11 12.28 -6.78
N ASP A 4 9.56 13.46 -6.48
CA ASP A 4 8.23 13.86 -6.97
C ASP A 4 8.17 13.95 -8.50
N ALA A 5 9.26 14.42 -9.13
CA ALA A 5 9.36 14.48 -10.59
C ALA A 5 9.31 13.08 -11.20
N ALA A 6 10.10 12.14 -10.67
CA ALA A 6 10.13 10.75 -11.14
C ALA A 6 8.78 10.05 -10.94
N HIS A 7 8.12 10.22 -9.79
CA HIS A 7 6.78 9.67 -9.58
C HIS A 7 5.74 10.25 -10.55
N ARG A 8 5.83 11.55 -10.84
CA ARG A 8 4.93 12.17 -11.83
C ARG A 8 5.16 11.60 -13.22
N GLU A 9 6.41 11.49 -13.63
CA GLU A 9 6.79 10.93 -14.92
C GLU A 9 6.30 9.49 -15.09
N ILE A 10 6.59 8.62 -14.11
CA ILE A 10 6.14 7.21 -14.13
C ILE A 10 4.61 7.14 -14.26
N ARG A 11 3.88 7.92 -13.47
CA ARG A 11 2.42 7.94 -13.51
C ARG A 11 1.88 8.47 -14.83
N ASN A 12 2.53 9.46 -15.44
CA ASN A 12 2.17 9.95 -16.77
C ASN A 12 2.32 8.83 -17.82
N VAL A 13 3.43 8.07 -17.78
CA VAL A 13 3.70 6.96 -18.70
C VAL A 13 2.61 5.88 -18.64
N ILE A 14 2.13 5.56 -17.44
CA ILE A 14 1.07 4.56 -17.25
C ILE A 14 -0.36 5.15 -17.33
N GLY A 15 -0.50 6.41 -17.74
CA GLY A 15 -1.80 7.03 -17.97
C GLY A 15 -2.57 7.48 -16.72
N VAL A 16 -1.95 7.48 -15.53
CA VAL A 16 -2.56 7.91 -14.25
C VAL A 16 -1.88 9.15 -13.64
N GLY A 17 -1.25 9.97 -14.48
CA GLY A 17 -0.54 11.19 -14.08
C GLY A 17 -1.35 12.16 -13.22
N ASP A 18 -2.64 12.26 -13.54
CA ASP A 18 -3.61 13.17 -12.92
C ASP A 18 -4.27 12.59 -11.67
N TRP A 19 -4.05 11.31 -11.36
CA TRP A 19 -4.58 10.70 -10.14
C TRP A 19 -3.80 11.27 -8.94
N PRO A 20 -4.38 11.43 -7.73
CA PRO A 20 -3.61 11.68 -6.52
C PRO A 20 -2.66 10.52 -6.21
N LEU A 21 -1.42 10.83 -5.81
CA LEU A 21 -0.49 9.86 -5.23
C LEU A 21 -0.59 9.95 -3.70
N LEU A 22 -1.01 8.86 -3.08
CA LEU A 22 -1.06 8.73 -1.63
C LEU A 22 0.09 7.85 -1.18
N THR A 23 0.95 8.36 -0.29
CA THR A 23 2.11 7.61 0.21
C THR A 23 2.04 7.36 1.70
N ALA A 24 2.69 6.29 2.17
CA ALA A 24 2.89 6.05 3.60
C ALA A 24 4.22 6.67 4.07
N GLN A 25 4.26 7.22 5.28
CA GLN A 25 5.51 7.71 5.89
C GLN A 25 6.48 6.57 6.23
N GLN A 26 5.97 5.36 6.48
CA GLN A 26 6.69 4.11 6.81
C GLN A 26 7.59 4.23 8.04
N ILE A 27 7.13 3.63 9.14
CA ILE A 27 7.84 3.60 10.43
C ILE A 27 8.15 2.16 10.90
N HIS A 28 8.08 1.20 9.97
CA HIS A 28 8.28 -0.24 10.19
C HIS A 28 7.32 -0.82 11.25
N SER A 29 6.11 -0.26 11.35
CA SER A 29 5.01 -0.71 12.20
C SER A 29 4.09 -1.70 11.47
N ASN A 30 2.97 -2.07 12.11
CA ASN A 30 1.87 -2.78 11.47
C ASN A 30 0.69 -1.86 11.12
N LYS A 31 0.81 -0.54 11.26
CA LYS A 31 -0.31 0.39 11.07
C LYS A 31 -0.65 0.55 9.58
N ILE A 32 -1.94 0.52 9.28
CA ILE A 32 -2.50 0.70 7.93
C ILE A 32 -3.34 1.97 7.95
N ALA A 33 -3.20 2.82 6.95
CA ALA A 33 -4.11 3.94 6.74
C ALA A 33 -5.18 3.61 5.70
N VAL A 34 -6.40 4.06 5.94
CA VAL A 34 -7.53 3.89 5.03
C VAL A 34 -7.69 5.18 4.22
N ALA A 35 -7.38 5.13 2.93
CA ALA A 35 -7.37 6.32 2.10
C ALA A 35 -8.78 6.85 1.76
N ASP A 36 -9.83 6.06 2.01
CA ASP A 36 -11.23 6.46 1.83
C ASP A 36 -11.64 7.62 2.77
N GLU A 37 -10.91 7.81 3.87
CA GLU A 37 -11.21 8.83 4.88
C GLU A 37 -10.79 10.26 4.44
N ILE A 38 -10.28 10.45 3.21
CA ILE A 38 -9.86 11.78 2.70
C ILE A 38 -11.05 12.65 2.23
N GLY A 39 -12.28 12.16 2.36
CA GLY A 39 -13.50 12.99 2.34
C GLY A 39 -14.47 12.72 1.18
N PRO A 40 -15.69 13.28 1.25
CA PRO A 40 -16.81 12.95 0.34
C PRO A 40 -16.62 13.42 -1.12
N ALA A 41 -15.58 14.19 -1.43
CA ALA A 41 -15.31 14.77 -2.74
C ALA A 41 -15.00 13.74 -3.84
N LEU A 42 -14.73 12.48 -3.50
CA LEU A 42 -14.36 11.46 -4.47
C LEU A 42 -15.52 10.90 -5.32
N ARG A 43 -16.75 11.00 -4.81
CA ARG A 43 -17.90 10.30 -5.42
C ARG A 43 -18.59 11.10 -6.51
N ALA A 44 -18.39 12.42 -6.58
CA ALA A 44 -19.20 13.32 -7.41
C ALA A 44 -18.44 14.02 -8.56
N ASP A 45 -17.13 14.23 -8.44
CA ASP A 45 -16.32 14.93 -9.44
C ASP A 45 -15.17 14.05 -9.92
N ARG A 46 -15.42 13.30 -11.00
CA ARG A 46 -14.40 12.46 -11.64
C ARG A 46 -13.73 13.29 -12.73
N GLY A 47 -12.47 13.66 -12.49
CA GLY A 47 -11.64 14.31 -13.50
C GLY A 47 -11.40 13.40 -14.72
N PRO A 48 -10.59 13.86 -15.69
CA PRO A 48 -10.23 13.06 -16.86
C PRO A 48 -9.76 11.67 -16.45
N ARG A 49 -10.26 10.62 -17.13
CA ARG A 49 -9.92 9.20 -16.86
C ARG A 49 -10.28 8.69 -15.45
N GLY A 50 -11.26 9.30 -14.78
CA GLY A 50 -11.75 8.83 -13.49
C GLY A 50 -10.86 9.21 -12.29
N ALA A 51 -9.96 10.18 -12.48
CA ALA A 51 -9.11 10.70 -11.41
C ALA A 51 -9.95 11.29 -10.27
N ALA A 52 -9.55 11.01 -9.03
CA ALA A 52 -10.13 11.66 -7.87
C ALA A 52 -9.71 13.14 -7.79
N SER A 53 -10.66 14.03 -7.52
CA SER A 53 -10.43 15.48 -7.35
C SER A 53 -9.82 15.79 -5.97
N LEU A 54 -8.60 15.31 -5.71
CA LEU A 54 -7.85 15.52 -4.46
C LEU A 54 -6.34 15.72 -4.73
N PRO A 55 -5.62 16.48 -3.88
CA PRO A 55 -4.17 16.51 -3.94
C PRO A 55 -3.57 15.20 -3.44
N GLY A 56 -2.42 14.81 -4.01
CA GLY A 56 -1.57 13.78 -3.42
C GLY A 56 -1.07 14.19 -2.03
N ARG A 57 -0.87 13.21 -1.13
CA ARG A 57 -0.42 13.46 0.25
C ARG A 57 0.27 12.24 0.84
N GLU A 58 1.00 12.45 1.94
CA GLU A 58 1.56 11.39 2.76
C GLU A 58 0.71 11.16 4.01
N PHE A 59 0.52 9.89 4.37
CA PHE A 59 -0.11 9.46 5.61
C PHE A 59 0.95 9.23 6.69
N PRO A 60 0.82 9.88 7.86
CA PRO A 60 1.81 9.78 8.92
C PRO A 60 1.74 8.43 9.64
N GLY A 61 2.91 7.91 10.04
CA GLY A 61 3.02 6.81 11.00
C GLY A 61 2.36 5.48 10.61
N CYS A 62 2.23 5.19 9.31
CA CYS A 62 1.72 3.93 8.79
C CYS A 62 2.70 3.27 7.83
N ASP A 63 2.53 1.97 7.60
CA ASP A 63 3.36 1.15 6.72
C ASP A 63 2.56 0.48 5.60
N GLY A 64 1.24 0.67 5.57
CA GLY A 64 0.42 0.27 4.44
C GLY A 64 -0.72 1.23 4.22
N LEU A 65 -1.26 1.18 3.02
CA LEU A 65 -2.43 1.93 2.60
C LEU A 65 -3.44 0.94 2.01
N ILE A 66 -4.71 1.13 2.31
CA ILE A 66 -5.81 0.41 1.64
C ILE A 66 -6.86 1.41 1.16
N THR A 67 -7.55 1.06 0.08
CA THR A 67 -8.66 1.87 -0.43
C THR A 67 -9.63 1.05 -1.25
N SER A 68 -10.92 1.43 -1.24
CA SER A 68 -11.92 0.94 -2.21
C SER A 68 -12.27 2.00 -3.26
N GLN A 69 -11.57 3.14 -3.22
CA GLN A 69 -11.88 4.26 -4.07
C GLN A 69 -11.11 4.19 -5.40
N PRO A 70 -11.80 4.31 -6.55
CA PRO A 70 -11.15 4.36 -7.86
C PRO A 70 -10.42 5.71 -8.04
N GLY A 71 -9.49 5.76 -9.01
CA GLY A 71 -8.88 7.03 -9.41
C GLY A 71 -7.79 7.54 -8.45
N ILE A 72 -7.25 6.66 -7.59
CA ILE A 72 -6.19 6.96 -6.63
C ILE A 72 -4.99 6.03 -6.91
N ALA A 73 -3.78 6.58 -6.85
CA ALA A 73 -2.54 5.81 -6.85
C ALA A 73 -2.01 5.67 -5.41
N LEU A 74 -1.74 4.44 -4.96
CA LEU A 74 -1.05 4.16 -3.70
C LEU A 74 0.46 4.05 -3.94
N GLY A 75 1.26 4.53 -2.98
CA GLY A 75 2.71 4.47 -3.04
C GLY A 75 3.36 4.14 -1.71
N ILE A 76 4.40 3.30 -1.76
CA ILE A 76 5.34 3.05 -0.68
C ILE A 76 6.75 3.05 -1.26
N TYR A 77 7.74 3.21 -0.40
CA TYR A 77 9.16 3.13 -0.74
C TYR A 77 9.74 1.83 -0.22
N VAL A 78 10.47 1.11 -1.07
CA VAL A 78 11.17 -0.10 -0.65
C VAL A 78 12.61 -0.06 -1.12
N ALA A 79 13.49 -0.51 -0.24
CA ALA A 79 14.85 -0.94 -0.53
C ALA A 79 15.07 -2.14 0.41
N ASP A 80 15.31 -3.31 -0.17
CA ASP A 80 15.39 -4.62 0.51
C ASP A 80 14.10 -5.16 1.14
N CYS A 81 13.27 -4.32 1.76
CA CYS A 81 11.98 -4.74 2.31
C CYS A 81 10.98 -5.14 1.21
N CYS A 82 10.03 -6.01 1.53
CA CYS A 82 9.03 -6.48 0.58
C CYS A 82 7.86 -5.49 0.48
N ALA A 83 7.46 -5.15 -0.74
CA ALA A 83 6.14 -4.58 -1.02
C ALA A 83 5.15 -5.72 -1.25
N VAL A 84 4.02 -5.66 -0.55
CA VAL A 84 2.91 -6.62 -0.69
C VAL A 84 1.74 -5.88 -1.32
N TYR A 85 1.37 -6.31 -2.51
CA TYR A 85 0.21 -5.84 -3.26
C TYR A 85 -0.97 -6.74 -2.91
N LEU A 86 -2.10 -6.13 -2.55
CA LEU A 86 -3.36 -6.79 -2.24
C LEU A 86 -4.41 -6.28 -3.23
N ILE A 87 -5.08 -7.18 -3.92
CA ILE A 87 -6.15 -6.83 -4.88
C ILE A 87 -7.32 -7.77 -4.61
N ASP A 88 -8.48 -7.23 -4.28
CA ASP A 88 -9.72 -7.98 -4.27
C ASP A 88 -10.32 -7.99 -5.69
N LEU A 89 -10.71 -9.15 -6.19
CA LEU A 89 -11.29 -9.30 -7.53
C LEU A 89 -12.80 -9.02 -7.59
N GLN A 90 -13.49 -9.02 -6.44
CA GLN A 90 -14.95 -8.83 -6.36
C GLN A 90 -15.34 -7.43 -5.91
N THR A 91 -14.47 -6.75 -5.16
CA THR A 91 -14.65 -5.36 -4.75
C THR A 91 -13.61 -4.46 -5.41
N PRO A 92 -13.79 -3.13 -5.45
CA PRO A 92 -12.75 -2.22 -5.91
C PRO A 92 -11.59 -2.06 -4.91
N ALA A 93 -11.51 -2.90 -3.87
CA ALA A 93 -10.53 -2.77 -2.81
C ALA A 93 -9.13 -3.18 -3.26
N ILE A 94 -8.17 -2.30 -2.99
CA ILE A 94 -6.74 -2.55 -3.18
C ILE A 94 -5.97 -2.18 -1.92
N GLY A 95 -4.79 -2.78 -1.76
CA GLY A 95 -3.85 -2.48 -0.70
C GLY A 95 -2.41 -2.52 -1.19
N LEU A 96 -1.58 -1.66 -0.59
CA LEU A 96 -0.14 -1.64 -0.81
C LEU A 96 0.58 -1.51 0.52
N VAL A 97 1.38 -2.52 0.87
CA VAL A 97 1.92 -2.69 2.22
C VAL A 97 3.43 -2.88 2.19
N HIS A 98 4.12 -2.10 3.00
CA HIS A 98 5.54 -2.27 3.31
C HIS A 98 5.73 -3.32 4.40
N SER A 99 6.29 -4.47 4.03
CA SER A 99 6.55 -5.60 4.91
C SER A 99 8.06 -5.80 5.09
N GLY A 100 8.65 -4.99 5.97
CA GLY A 100 9.98 -5.23 6.51
C GLY A 100 9.96 -6.15 7.73
N LYS A 101 11.14 -6.59 8.22
CA LYS A 101 11.29 -7.53 9.35
C LYS A 101 10.33 -7.28 10.53
N ARG A 102 10.30 -6.03 11.01
CA ARG A 102 9.48 -5.64 12.16
C ARG A 102 7.99 -5.69 11.83
N GLY A 103 7.60 -5.11 10.67
CA GLY A 103 6.22 -5.12 10.19
C GLY A 103 5.69 -6.55 10.05
N THR A 104 6.47 -7.45 9.43
CA THR A 104 6.13 -8.88 9.30
C THR A 104 5.94 -9.54 10.67
N ALA A 105 6.87 -9.35 11.61
CA ALA A 105 6.77 -9.91 12.96
C ALA A 105 5.56 -9.38 13.76
N THR A 106 5.07 -8.18 13.43
CA THR A 106 3.88 -7.57 14.02
C THR A 106 2.60 -7.77 13.21
N GLY A 107 2.64 -8.60 12.15
CA GLY A 107 1.45 -8.95 11.36
C GLY A 107 0.91 -7.86 10.43
N VAL A 108 1.77 -7.00 9.85
CA VAL A 108 1.33 -5.86 9.00
C VAL A 108 0.43 -6.28 7.84
N VAL A 109 0.73 -7.39 7.17
CA VAL A 109 -0.09 -7.88 6.04
C VAL A 109 -1.42 -8.42 6.53
N SER A 110 -1.42 -9.23 7.60
CA SER A 110 -2.65 -9.74 8.21
C SER A 110 -3.55 -8.61 8.72
N ASN A 111 -2.97 -7.55 9.27
CA ASN A 111 -3.72 -6.35 9.66
C ASN A 111 -4.34 -5.63 8.45
N ALA A 112 -3.62 -5.53 7.33
CA ALA A 112 -4.17 -4.95 6.10
C ALA A 112 -5.35 -5.77 5.56
N ILE A 113 -5.21 -7.10 5.47
CA ILE A 113 -6.29 -7.99 5.02
C ILE A 113 -7.49 -7.91 5.96
N GLY A 114 -7.27 -7.95 7.28
CA GLY A 114 -8.33 -7.79 8.29
C GLY A 114 -9.11 -6.48 8.10
N GLN A 115 -8.40 -5.38 7.87
CA GLN A 115 -9.06 -4.10 7.60
C GLN A 115 -9.77 -4.05 6.26
N MET A 116 -9.28 -4.72 5.21
CA MET A 116 -10.01 -4.83 3.95
C MET A 116 -11.33 -5.61 4.11
N ILE A 117 -11.31 -6.70 4.89
CA ILE A 117 -12.52 -7.45 5.26
C ILE A 117 -13.50 -6.53 6.01
N ASP A 118 -13.05 -5.92 7.11
CA ASP A 118 -13.91 -5.13 7.99
C ASP A 118 -14.48 -3.87 7.31
N ARG A 119 -13.70 -3.23 6.43
CA ARG A 119 -14.06 -1.93 5.83
C ARG A 119 -14.77 -2.07 4.49
N PHE A 120 -14.38 -3.05 3.68
CA PHE A 120 -14.84 -3.16 2.30
C PHE A 120 -15.64 -4.43 2.04
N GLY A 121 -15.79 -5.29 3.05
CA GLY A 121 -16.44 -6.60 2.88
C GLY A 121 -15.64 -7.53 1.98
N SER A 122 -14.32 -7.31 1.87
CA SER A 122 -13.47 -8.15 1.05
C SER A 122 -13.43 -9.58 1.58
N ASP A 123 -13.34 -10.53 0.67
CA ASP A 123 -13.18 -11.95 0.98
C ASP A 123 -11.76 -12.40 0.62
N PRO A 124 -10.97 -12.95 1.56
CA PRO A 124 -9.62 -13.46 1.28
C PRO A 124 -9.55 -14.47 0.13
N GLU A 125 -10.60 -15.27 -0.11
CA GLU A 125 -10.62 -16.23 -1.22
C GLU A 125 -10.61 -15.54 -2.60
N ASN A 126 -11.07 -14.29 -2.66
CA ASN A 126 -11.09 -13.48 -3.87
C ASN A 126 -9.86 -12.57 -4.02
N MET A 127 -8.94 -12.58 -3.04
CA MET A 127 -7.78 -11.71 -3.07
C MET A 127 -6.61 -12.32 -3.83
N ILE A 128 -6.03 -11.52 -4.73
CA ILE A 128 -4.68 -11.75 -5.23
C ILE A 128 -3.68 -11.03 -4.32
N VAL A 129 -2.69 -11.78 -3.85
CA VAL A 129 -1.54 -11.26 -3.10
C VAL A 129 -0.29 -11.42 -3.94
N GLN A 130 0.38 -10.31 -4.25
CA GLN A 130 1.64 -10.32 -4.99
C GLN A 130 2.77 -9.72 -4.14
N LEU A 131 3.88 -10.42 -4.08
CA LEU A 131 5.10 -9.98 -3.40
C LEU A 131 6.07 -9.36 -4.41
N SER A 132 6.62 -8.19 -4.09
CA SER A 132 7.69 -7.60 -4.90
C SER A 132 9.01 -8.38 -4.73
N PRO A 133 9.99 -8.17 -5.62
CA PRO A 133 11.38 -8.48 -5.30
C PRO A 133 11.77 -7.86 -3.95
N CYS A 134 12.46 -8.62 -3.12
CA CYS A 134 12.95 -8.21 -1.81
C CYS A 134 14.23 -8.98 -1.48
N ILE A 135 14.96 -8.53 -0.46
CA ILE A 135 16.16 -9.24 0.00
C ILE A 135 15.77 -10.61 0.55
N ARG A 136 16.64 -11.61 0.31
CA ARG A 136 16.44 -13.00 0.73
C ARG A 136 17.76 -13.67 1.10
N PRO A 137 17.75 -14.80 1.82
CA PRO A 137 18.97 -15.59 2.03
C PRO A 137 19.67 -15.95 0.71
N PRO A 138 21.03 -15.98 0.69
CA PRO A 138 21.93 -15.74 1.83
C PRO A 138 22.16 -14.25 2.15
N HIS A 139 21.79 -13.33 1.25
CA HIS A 139 22.06 -11.89 1.39
C HIS A 139 21.31 -11.22 2.55
N TYR A 140 20.25 -11.85 3.04
CA TYR A 140 19.57 -11.45 4.28
C TYR A 140 20.12 -12.23 5.48
N GLU A 141 21.28 -11.80 5.98
CA GLU A 141 21.89 -12.41 7.16
C GLU A 141 21.08 -12.11 8.43
N LYS A 142 20.78 -13.16 9.18
CA LYS A 142 20.14 -13.05 10.49
C LYS A 142 21.21 -13.28 11.56
N SER A 143 21.33 -12.36 12.52
CA SER A 143 22.14 -12.62 13.70
C SER A 143 21.64 -13.89 14.41
N PRO A 144 22.54 -14.79 14.89
CA PRO A 144 22.17 -16.12 15.42
C PRO A 144 21.11 -16.16 16.54
N GLY A 145 20.77 -15.04 17.19
CA GLY A 145 19.76 -14.98 18.26
C GLY A 145 18.30 -14.74 17.82
N ASN A 146 18.00 -14.59 16.52
CA ASN A 146 16.68 -14.14 16.03
C ASN A 146 15.89 -15.21 15.25
N VAL A 147 16.23 -16.49 15.37
CA VAL A 147 15.65 -17.57 14.55
C VAL A 147 14.28 -18.08 15.03
N ALA A 148 13.84 -17.74 16.25
CA ALA A 148 12.74 -18.45 16.92
C ALA A 148 11.34 -17.79 16.86
N ARG A 149 11.10 -16.77 16.01
CA ARG A 149 9.82 -16.01 16.06
C ARG A 149 9.03 -15.89 14.76
N LEU A 150 9.42 -16.59 13.69
CA LEU A 150 8.80 -16.46 12.37
C LEU A 150 8.50 -17.81 11.71
N ALA A 151 8.26 -18.86 12.50
CA ALA A 151 7.73 -20.14 12.04
C ALA A 151 6.37 -20.39 12.71
#